data_AF-A0A2N9F1R0-F1
#
_entry.id   AF-A0A2N9F1R0-F1
#
_cell.length_a   1.000
_cell.length_b   1.000
_cell.length_c   1.000
_cell.angle_alpha   90.00
_cell.angle_beta   90.00
_cell.angle_gamma   90.00
#
_symmetry.space_group_name_H-M   'P 1'
#
loop_
_entity.id
_entity.type
_entity.pdbx_description
1 polymer ?
#
loop_
_entity_poly.entity_id
_entity_poly.type
_entity_poly.pdbx_seq_one_letter_code
_entity_poly.pdbx_strand_id
1 'polypeptide(L)'
;MALRSLTTQVNEGSLQMSEDQMFVEVFGPEHHGRVRGYGAGVTATKLWGSSSSKMNDLEKRLQESEQMRLEANAKANAKVELLEEQVIQLKDLLEERSTQMEQQAIRVEALMVQMMVYMTPREAGKKKKTARVA
;
A
#
# COMPACT_ATOMS: atom_id res chain seq x y z
N MET A 1 -55.13 -23.19 -34.22
CA MET A 1 -55.31 -24.05 -35.41
C MET A 1 -54.01 -24.36 -36.15
N ALA A 2 -52.91 -23.59 -36.02
CA ALA A 2 -51.66 -23.80 -36.77
C ALA A 2 -50.84 -25.05 -36.36
N LEU A 3 -50.65 -25.29 -35.05
CA LEU A 3 -49.80 -26.38 -34.54
C LEU A 3 -50.19 -27.77 -35.07
N ARG A 4 -51.49 -28.10 -35.08
CA ARG A 4 -51.96 -29.42 -35.57
C ARG A 4 -51.68 -29.62 -37.06
N SER A 5 -51.73 -28.56 -37.86
CA SER A 5 -51.41 -28.60 -39.29
C SER A 5 -49.92 -28.82 -39.52
N LEU A 6 -49.08 -28.15 -38.72
CA LEU A 6 -47.63 -28.26 -38.78
C LEU A 6 -47.14 -29.68 -38.44
N THR A 7 -47.70 -30.27 -37.39
CA THR A 7 -47.34 -31.64 -36.96
C THR A 7 -47.65 -32.66 -38.05
N THR A 8 -48.78 -32.51 -38.74
CA THR A 8 -49.15 -33.38 -39.87
C THR A 8 -48.19 -33.22 -41.05
N GLN A 9 -47.82 -31.98 -41.41
CA GLN A 9 -46.88 -31.72 -42.51
C GLN A 9 -45.47 -32.24 -42.25
N VAL A 10 -45.01 -32.20 -40.99
CA VAL A 10 -43.73 -32.83 -40.59
C VAL A 10 -43.81 -34.35 -40.72
N ASN A 11 -44.88 -34.97 -40.23
CA ASN A 11 -45.08 -36.42 -40.32
C ASN A 11 -45.17 -36.93 -41.77
N GLU A 12 -45.73 -36.12 -42.67
CA GLU A 12 -45.86 -36.43 -44.10
C GLU A 12 -44.59 -36.09 -44.91
N GLY A 13 -43.55 -35.51 -44.29
CA GLY A 13 -42.32 -35.10 -44.97
C GLY A 13 -42.51 -33.97 -45.98
N SER A 14 -43.69 -33.32 -45.98
CA SER A 14 -44.06 -32.24 -46.90
C SER A 14 -43.79 -30.84 -46.32
N LEU A 15 -43.22 -30.75 -45.12
CA LEU A 15 -42.93 -29.48 -44.47
C LEU A 15 -41.85 -28.72 -45.24
N GLN A 16 -42.26 -27.73 -46.02
CA GLN A 16 -41.38 -26.76 -46.66
C GLN A 16 -41.31 -25.49 -45.81
N MET A 17 -40.48 -25.50 -44.77
CA MET A 17 -40.16 -24.31 -43.99
C MET A 17 -38.64 -24.13 -43.89
N SER A 18 -38.17 -22.90 -43.94
CA SER A 18 -36.78 -22.62 -43.63
C SER A 18 -36.51 -22.79 -42.13
N GLU A 19 -35.25 -22.99 -41.76
CA GLU A 19 -34.84 -23.06 -40.34
C GLU A 19 -35.26 -21.81 -39.55
N ASP A 20 -35.11 -20.63 -40.16
CA ASP A 20 -35.54 -19.37 -39.55
C ASP A 20 -37.07 -19.29 -39.38
N GLN A 21 -37.85 -19.82 -40.33
CA GLN A 21 -39.31 -19.87 -40.21
C GLN A 21 -39.75 -20.83 -39.10
N MET A 22 -39.11 -22.00 -38.99
CA MET A 22 -39.33 -22.93 -37.88
C MET A 22 -39.02 -22.26 -36.53
N PHE A 23 -37.90 -21.54 -36.46
CA PHE A 23 -37.49 -20.86 -35.24
C PHE A 23 -38.46 -19.74 -34.83
N VAL A 24 -38.94 -18.94 -35.79
CA VAL A 24 -39.94 -17.88 -35.54
C VAL A 24 -41.28 -18.46 -35.10
N GLU A 25 -41.74 -19.57 -35.69
CA GLU A 25 -43.00 -20.22 -35.29
C GLU A 25 -42.93 -20.77 -33.86
N VAL A 26 -41.79 -21.35 -33.47
CA VAL A 26 -41.63 -21.95 -32.13
C VAL A 26 -41.33 -20.89 -31.07
N PHE A 27 -40.45 -19.94 -31.37
CA PHE A 27 -39.91 -19.01 -30.37
C PHE A 27 -40.40 -17.57 -30.52
N GLY A 28 -41.22 -17.27 -31.53
CA GLY A 28 -41.74 -15.96 -31.86
C GLY A 28 -40.80 -15.13 -32.75
N PRO A 29 -41.28 -13.98 -33.27
CA PRO A 29 -40.50 -13.10 -34.15
C PRO A 29 -39.20 -12.62 -33.52
N GLU A 30 -38.15 -12.54 -34.34
CA GLU A 30 -36.88 -11.95 -33.92
C GLU A 30 -36.98 -10.42 -33.88
N HIS A 31 -36.38 -9.81 -32.85
CA HIS A 31 -36.30 -8.36 -32.71
C HIS A 31 -34.94 -7.98 -32.13
N HIS A 32 -34.54 -6.73 -32.35
CA HIS A 32 -33.27 -6.22 -31.84
C HIS A 32 -33.15 -6.43 -30.32
N GLY A 33 -31.98 -6.90 -29.89
CA GLY A 33 -31.66 -7.14 -28.48
C GLY A 33 -32.26 -8.40 -27.87
N ARG A 34 -33.03 -9.22 -28.62
CA ARG A 34 -33.55 -10.52 -28.15
C ARG A 34 -32.44 -11.54 -28.00
N VAL A 35 -32.49 -12.35 -26.95
CA VAL A 35 -31.55 -13.45 -26.73
C VAL A 35 -32.21 -14.77 -27.14
N ARG A 36 -31.69 -15.41 -28.20
CA ARG A 36 -32.18 -16.70 -28.70
C ARG A 36 -32.07 -17.77 -27.59
N GLY A 37 -33.07 -18.64 -27.48
CA GLY A 37 -33.11 -19.73 -26.48
C GLY A 37 -33.66 -19.38 -25.10
N TYR A 38 -33.93 -18.10 -24.81
CA TYR A 38 -34.41 -17.65 -23.48
C TYR A 38 -35.92 -17.34 -23.43
N GLY A 39 -36.69 -17.80 -24.42
CA GLY A 39 -38.13 -17.56 -24.53
C GLY A 39 -38.49 -16.25 -25.25
N ALA A 40 -39.79 -15.95 -25.29
CA ALA A 40 -40.31 -14.79 -26.02
C ALA A 40 -39.98 -13.47 -25.31
N GLY A 41 -39.35 -12.52 -26.01
CA GLY A 41 -39.17 -11.14 -25.54
C GLY A 41 -38.11 -10.92 -24.46
N VAL A 42 -37.23 -11.91 -24.21
CA VAL A 42 -36.09 -11.74 -23.30
C VAL A 42 -34.97 -10.99 -24.01
N THR A 43 -34.59 -9.84 -23.44
CA THR A 43 -33.51 -9.00 -23.96
C THR A 43 -32.25 -9.12 -23.12
N ALA A 44 -31.10 -8.82 -23.73
CA ALA A 44 -29.80 -8.86 -23.05
C ALA A 44 -29.79 -8.06 -21.73
N THR A 45 -30.42 -6.88 -21.71
CA THR A 45 -30.56 -6.03 -20.52
C THR A 45 -31.40 -6.69 -19.42
N LYS A 46 -32.40 -7.50 -19.75
CA LYS A 46 -33.18 -8.25 -18.74
C LYS A 46 -32.36 -9.41 -18.14
N LEU A 47 -31.54 -10.09 -18.96
CA LEU A 47 -30.73 -11.22 -18.50
C LEU A 47 -29.51 -10.78 -17.70
N TRP A 48 -28.77 -9.79 -18.19
CA TRP A 48 -27.48 -9.39 -17.62
C TRP A 48 -27.51 -8.03 -16.93
N GLY A 49 -28.65 -7.33 -16.98
CA GLY A 49 -28.80 -5.96 -16.48
C GLY A 49 -28.26 -4.91 -17.44
N SER A 50 -28.54 -3.64 -17.15
CA SER A 50 -27.91 -2.52 -17.84
C SER A 50 -26.44 -2.42 -17.44
N SER A 51 -25.52 -2.56 -18.39
CA SER A 51 -24.09 -2.40 -18.14
C SER A 51 -23.72 -0.98 -17.68
N SER A 52 -24.46 0.03 -18.14
CA SER A 52 -24.18 1.44 -17.82
C SER A 52 -24.38 1.77 -16.35
N SER A 53 -25.44 1.29 -15.70
CA SER A 53 -25.66 1.57 -14.27
C SER A 53 -24.63 0.88 -13.38
N LYS A 54 -24.22 -0.34 -13.73
CA LYS A 54 -23.14 -1.07 -13.05
C LYS A 54 -21.80 -0.32 -13.22
N MET A 55 -21.51 0.15 -14.42
CA MET A 55 -20.28 0.89 -14.71
C MET A 55 -20.20 2.19 -13.90
N ASN A 56 -21.29 2.96 -13.82
CA ASN A 56 -21.33 4.19 -13.04
C ASN A 56 -21.15 3.93 -11.52
N ASP A 57 -21.74 2.87 -10.99
CA ASP A 57 -21.54 2.48 -9.59
C ASP A 57 -20.09 2.07 -9.32
N LEU A 58 -19.50 1.28 -10.22
CA LEU A 58 -18.08 0.92 -10.15
C LEU A 58 -17.17 2.15 -10.23
N GLU A 59 -17.44 3.09 -11.13
CA GLU A 59 -16.68 4.33 -11.28
C GLU A 59 -16.75 5.18 -10.01
N LYS A 60 -17.95 5.33 -9.44
CA LYS A 60 -18.14 6.04 -8.17
C LYS A 60 -17.34 5.37 -7.03
N ARG A 61 -17.43 4.05 -6.90
CA ARG A 61 -16.69 3.29 -5.88
C ARG A 61 -15.18 3.39 -6.08
N LEU A 62 -14.72 3.40 -7.33
CA LEU A 62 -13.31 3.59 -7.66
C LEU A 62 -12.84 4.98 -7.22
N GLN A 63 -13.62 6.02 -7.54
CA GLN A 63 -13.30 7.39 -7.15
C GLN A 63 -13.27 7.56 -5.62
N GLU A 64 -14.24 7.01 -4.90
CA GLU A 64 -14.28 7.03 -3.43
C GLU A 64 -13.06 6.29 -2.83
N SER A 65 -12.68 5.15 -3.40
CA SER A 65 -11.51 4.38 -2.97
C SER A 65 -10.21 5.16 -3.21
N GLU A 66 -10.06 5.80 -4.37
CA GLU A 66 -8.89 6.63 -4.68
C GLU A 66 -8.79 7.84 -3.75
N GLN A 67 -9.92 8.49 -3.46
CA GLN A 67 -9.97 9.60 -2.52
C GLN A 67 -9.54 9.18 -1.12
N MET A 68 -10.08 8.07 -0.60
CA MET A 68 -9.66 7.52 0.70
C MET A 68 -8.18 7.16 0.72
N ARG A 69 -7.65 6.61 -0.38
CA ARG A 69 -6.22 6.29 -0.51
C ARG A 69 -5.35 7.54 -0.46
N LEU A 70 -5.76 8.61 -1.15
CA LEU A 70 -5.06 9.90 -1.14
C LEU A 70 -5.05 10.53 0.26
N GLU A 71 -6.19 10.53 0.95
CA GLU A 71 -6.31 11.05 2.32
C GLU A 71 -5.47 10.25 3.31
N ALA A 72 -5.50 8.92 3.22
CA ALA A 72 -4.67 8.04 4.04
C ALA A 72 -3.17 8.27 3.79
N ASN A 73 -2.79 8.45 2.52
CA ASN A 73 -1.41 8.76 2.14
C ASN A 73 -0.97 10.13 2.68
N ALA A 74 -1.78 11.17 2.52
CA ALA A 74 -1.50 12.49 3.08
C ALA A 74 -1.31 12.44 4.61
N LYS A 75 -2.17 11.69 5.31
CA LYS A 75 -2.04 11.48 6.76
C LYS A 75 -0.78 10.70 7.13
N ALA A 76 -0.38 9.71 6.32
CA ALA A 76 0.86 8.98 6.53
C ALA A 76 2.08 9.89 6.32
N ASN A 77 2.09 10.70 5.26
CA ASN A 77 3.17 11.64 4.97
C ASN A 77 3.33 12.68 6.07
N ALA A 78 2.24 13.26 6.56
CA ALA A 78 2.29 14.21 7.69
C ALA A 78 2.89 13.58 8.98
N LYS A 79 2.64 12.29 9.21
CA LYS A 79 3.26 11.56 10.33
C LYS A 79 4.74 11.31 10.09
N VAL A 80 5.14 11.04 8.85
CA VAL A 80 6.56 10.87 8.48
C VAL A 80 7.31 12.17 8.70
N GLU A 81 6.79 13.31 8.24
CA GLU A 81 7.40 14.63 8.48
C GLU A 81 7.59 14.91 9.98
N LEU A 82 6.56 14.66 10.79
CA LEU A 82 6.67 14.82 12.26
C LEU A 82 7.73 13.91 12.88
N LEU A 83 7.83 12.66 12.43
CA LEU A 83 8.84 11.72 12.92
C LEU A 83 10.25 12.14 12.47
N GLU A 84 10.40 12.66 11.25
CA GLU A 84 11.67 13.19 10.76
C GLU A 84 12.14 14.37 11.62
N GLU A 85 11.23 15.30 11.97
CA GLU A 85 11.55 16.40 12.89
C GLU A 85 11.98 15.89 14.28
N GLN A 86 11.29 14.90 14.84
CA GLN A 86 11.67 14.31 16.13
C GLN A 86 13.02 13.61 16.07
N VAL A 87 13.35 12.94 14.96
CA VAL A 87 14.65 12.30 14.75
C VAL A 87 15.76 13.35 14.70
N ILE A 88 15.53 14.48 14.03
CA ILE A 88 16.49 15.60 14.00
C ILE A 88 16.72 16.13 15.42
N GLN A 89 15.66 16.42 16.16
CA GLN A 89 15.76 16.92 17.54
C GLN A 89 16.50 15.94 18.47
N LEU A 90 16.21 14.65 18.37
CA LEU A 90 16.90 13.61 19.14
C LEU A 90 18.37 13.49 18.77
N LYS A 91 18.70 13.64 17.49
CA LYS A 91 20.08 13.61 17.00
C LYS A 91 20.88 14.78 17.57
N ASP A 92 20.33 15.99 17.51
CA ASP A 92 20.98 17.20 18.03
C ASP A 92 21.24 17.08 19.54
N LEU A 93 20.24 16.60 20.30
CA LEU A 93 20.39 16.36 21.74
C LEU A 93 21.46 15.32 22.06
N LEU A 94 21.55 14.27 21.25
CA LEU A 94 22.56 13.21 21.43
C LEU A 94 23.97 13.75 21.14
N GLU A 95 24.12 14.58 20.12
CA GLU A 95 25.38 15.22 19.75
C GLU A 95 25.85 16.20 20.85
N GLU A 96 24.95 17.03 21.37
CA GLU A 96 25.23 17.92 22.51
C GLU A 96 25.68 17.10 23.73
N ARG A 97 24.94 16.04 24.09
CA ARG A 97 25.30 15.20 25.24
C ARG A 97 26.63 14.48 25.04
N SER A 98 26.96 14.09 23.81
CA SER A 98 28.26 13.50 23.47
C SER A 98 29.40 14.48 23.71
N THR A 99 29.30 15.71 23.19
CA THR A 99 30.34 16.74 23.40
C THR A 99 30.48 17.10 24.88
N GLN A 100 29.38 17.12 25.62
CA GLN A 100 29.41 17.38 27.07
C GLN A 100 30.15 16.27 27.83
N MET A 101 29.92 15.00 27.50
CA MET A 101 30.63 13.87 28.10
C MET A 101 32.13 13.90 27.77
N GLU A 102 32.49 14.21 26.53
CA GLU A 102 33.88 14.32 26.10
C GLU A 102 34.61 15.44 26.88
N GLN A 103 33.98 16.61 27.02
CA GLN A 103 34.52 17.68 27.85
C GLN A 103 34.63 17.29 29.33
N GLN A 104 33.67 16.53 29.87
CA GLN A 104 33.76 16.00 31.23
C GLN A 104 34.94 15.04 31.36
N ALA A 105 35.17 14.15 30.39
CA ALA A 105 36.28 13.23 30.38
C ALA A 105 37.63 13.97 30.39
N ILE A 106 37.78 14.98 29.52
CA ILE A 106 38.98 15.84 29.47
C ILE A 106 39.21 16.54 30.82
N ARG A 107 38.16 17.08 31.45
CA ARG A 107 38.28 17.72 32.77
C ARG A 107 38.72 16.75 33.86
N VAL A 108 38.16 15.54 33.87
CA VAL A 108 38.54 14.50 34.84
C VAL A 108 39.98 14.07 34.62
N GLU A 109 40.39 13.87 33.37
CA GLU A 109 41.78 13.52 33.02
C GLU A 109 42.76 14.60 33.49
N ALA A 110 42.45 15.88 33.25
CA ALA A 110 43.27 17.00 33.72
C ALA A 110 43.40 17.04 35.24
N LEU A 111 42.30 16.81 35.97
CA LEU A 111 42.32 16.74 37.44
C LEU A 111 43.16 15.55 37.93
N MET A 112 43.09 14.40 37.26
CA MET A 112 43.94 13.24 37.58
C MET A 112 45.42 13.55 37.39
N VAL A 113 45.81 14.17 36.27
CA VAL A 113 47.20 14.58 36.00
C VAL A 113 47.68 15.55 37.08
N GLN A 114 46.86 16.55 37.43
CA GLN A 114 47.20 17.49 38.50
C GLN A 114 47.44 16.77 39.82
N MET A 115 46.59 15.81 40.20
CA MET A 115 46.75 15.05 41.44
C MET A 115 48.03 14.18 41.43
N MET A 116 48.42 13.61 40.30
CA MET A 116 49.67 12.83 40.17
C MET A 116 50.93 13.69 40.37
N VAL A 117 50.90 14.97 40.01
CA VAL A 117 52.02 15.91 40.25
C VAL A 117 52.23 16.15 41.75
N TYR A 118 51.15 16.24 42.55
CA TYR A 118 51.28 16.42 44.00
C TYR A 118 51.73 15.15 44.73
N MET A 119 51.50 13.97 44.15
CA MET A 119 51.80 12.68 44.75
C MET A 119 53.15 12.08 44.30
N THR A 120 53.85 12.71 43.34
CA THR A 120 55.17 12.25 42.89
C THR A 120 56.27 12.74 43.87
N PRO A 121 57.04 11.84 44.51
CA PRO A 121 58.12 12.23 45.41
C PRO A 121 59.16 13.05 44.63
N ARG A 122 59.30 14.33 44.99
CA ARG A 122 60.33 15.21 44.43
C ARG A 122 61.69 14.62 44.81
N GLU A 123 62.45 14.11 43.83
CA GLU A 123 63.73 13.48 44.09
C GLU A 123 64.61 14.38 44.97
N ALA A 124 64.80 13.97 46.22
CA ALA A 124 65.67 14.64 47.16
C ALA A 124 67.11 14.55 46.62
N GLY A 125 67.64 15.70 46.21
CA GLY A 125 68.99 15.85 45.71
C GLY A 125 70.02 15.22 46.64
N LYS A 126 70.62 14.11 46.18
CA LYS A 126 71.76 13.48 46.86
C LYS A 126 73.01 14.33 46.63
N LYS A 127 73.26 15.30 47.52
CA LYS A 127 74.60 15.89 47.67
C LYS A 127 75.54 14.81 48.21
N LYS A 128 76.31 14.15 47.33
CA LYS A 128 77.45 13.31 47.73
C LYS A 128 78.50 14.20 48.43
N LYS A 129 78.57 14.14 49.76
CA LYS A 129 79.78 14.48 50.51
C LYS A 129 80.73 13.29 50.40
N THR A 130 81.77 13.40 49.58
CA THR A 130 82.93 12.52 49.62
C THR A 130 83.75 12.84 50.86
N ALA A 131 83.76 11.93 51.83
CA ALA A 131 84.69 11.96 52.94
C ALA A 131 86.05 11.43 52.46
N ARG A 132 87.11 12.21 52.69
CA ARG A 132 88.50 11.76 52.64
C ARG A 132 88.73 10.76 53.77
N VAL A 133 89.34 9.61 53.46
CA VAL A 133 89.94 8.71 54.45
C VAL A 133 91.42 8.56 54.08
N ALA A 134 92.23 8.72 55.13
CA ALA A 134 93.68 8.54 55.34
C ALA A 134 94.55 8.09 54.15
#